data_AF-A0A315Y1T0-F1
#
_entry.id   AF-A0A315Y1T0-F1
#
_cell.length_a   1.000
_cell.length_b   1.000
_cell.length_c   1.000
_cell.angle_alpha   90.00
_cell.angle_beta   90.00
_cell.angle_gamma   90.00
#
_symmetry.space_group_name_H-M   'P 1'
#
loop_
_entity.id
_entity.type
_entity.pdbx_description
1 polymer ?
#
loop_
_entity_poly.entity_id
_entity_poly.type
_entity_poly.pdbx_seq_one_letter_code
_entity_poly.pdbx_strand_id
1 'polypeptide(L)'
;MNSPYEGKFKVSQQYTLGTHDGLDLVGIDSKEIHSCANAEVIHVGWENAANHKQGFGYYVATKDDVAGKDGVQKIRYYGHLTENSARVKVGDKVKITDVLGIEGHTGYVIPDGPGGAHCHYEIRSAFYKGAKVYDVSAESGIPNVKDGIYDDGYRPKQSTAEKKTIEVMLEYEGHKYSGLLEEL
;
A
#
# COMPACT_ATOMS: atom_id res chain seq x y z
N MET A 1 5.73 -7.22 -10.20
CA MET A 1 4.44 -7.69 -9.64
C MET A 1 3.70 -6.47 -9.11
N ASN A 2 2.37 -6.51 -9.00
CA ASN A 2 1.63 -5.38 -8.41
C ASN A 2 1.30 -5.73 -6.96
N SER A 3 2.26 -5.46 -6.07
CA SER A 3 2.18 -5.70 -4.64
C SER A 3 1.66 -4.45 -3.89
N PRO A 4 0.97 -4.62 -2.75
CA PRO A 4 0.69 -3.51 -1.84
C PRO A 4 1.95 -2.96 -1.15
N TYR A 5 3.11 -3.61 -1.28
CA TYR A 5 4.37 -3.16 -0.71
C TYR A 5 5.39 -2.84 -1.79
N GLU A 6 6.14 -1.77 -1.57
CA GLU A 6 7.36 -1.47 -2.29
C GLU A 6 8.57 -2.11 -1.60
N GLY A 7 9.37 -2.86 -2.36
CA GLY A 7 10.49 -3.65 -1.85
C GLY A 7 10.08 -5.04 -1.37
N LYS A 8 10.79 -5.55 -0.36
CA LYS A 8 10.57 -6.91 0.16
C LYS A 8 9.35 -7.01 1.06
N PHE A 9 8.63 -8.11 0.90
CA PHE A 9 7.51 -8.51 1.73
C PHE A 9 7.43 -10.03 1.83
N LYS A 10 6.70 -10.52 2.84
CA LYS A 10 6.44 -11.95 3.07
C LYS A 10 4.96 -12.26 2.89
N VAL A 11 4.64 -13.38 2.27
CA VAL A 11 3.28 -13.96 2.30
C VAL A 11 3.13 -14.74 3.61
N SER A 12 2.42 -14.20 4.60
CA SER A 12 2.17 -14.89 5.89
C SER A 12 1.02 -15.91 5.82
N GLN A 13 0.08 -15.70 4.91
CA GLN A 13 -1.03 -16.62 4.66
C GLN A 13 -1.43 -16.64 3.19
N GLN A 14 -1.68 -17.85 2.69
CA GLN A 14 -2.07 -18.11 1.31
C GLN A 14 -3.53 -17.78 1.06
N TYR A 15 -3.83 -17.38 -0.17
CA TYR A 15 -5.19 -17.36 -0.69
C TYR A 15 -5.72 -18.79 -0.82
N THR A 16 -6.92 -19.02 -0.31
CA THR A 16 -7.65 -20.30 -0.44
C THR A 16 -9.12 -19.97 -0.64
N LEU A 17 -9.61 -20.03 -1.88
CA LEU A 17 -10.99 -19.67 -2.23
C LEU A 17 -12.01 -20.26 -1.24
N GLY A 18 -12.83 -19.40 -0.64
CA GLY A 18 -13.91 -19.79 0.28
C GLY A 18 -13.47 -20.07 1.72
N THR A 19 -12.16 -20.06 2.01
CA THR A 19 -11.61 -20.12 3.39
C THR A 19 -10.87 -18.83 3.73
N HIS A 20 -10.07 -18.34 2.80
CA HIS A 20 -9.26 -17.13 2.93
C HIS A 20 -9.22 -16.42 1.57
N ASP A 21 -10.04 -15.39 1.42
CA ASP A 21 -10.35 -14.78 0.12
C ASP A 21 -9.30 -13.76 -0.37
N GLY A 22 -8.19 -13.62 0.36
CA GLY A 22 -7.07 -12.75 0.02
C GLY A 22 -5.71 -13.37 0.35
N LEU A 23 -4.66 -12.57 0.22
CA LEU A 23 -3.33 -12.88 0.75
C LEU A 23 -3.10 -12.05 2.01
N ASP A 24 -2.50 -12.67 3.03
CA ASP A 24 -1.96 -11.91 4.15
C ASP A 24 -0.49 -11.68 3.88
N LEU A 25 -0.11 -10.41 3.87
CA LEU A 25 1.20 -9.94 3.46
C LEU A 25 1.83 -9.11 4.58
N VAL A 26 3.12 -9.29 4.81
CA VAL A 26 3.88 -8.54 5.83
C VAL A 26 5.02 -7.81 5.14
N GLY A 27 5.03 -6.49 5.24
CA GLY A 27 6.12 -5.67 4.72
C GLY A 27 7.42 -5.89 5.48
N ILE A 28 8.54 -6.05 4.76
CA ILE A 28 9.87 -6.21 5.35
C ILE A 28 10.65 -4.90 5.26
N ASP A 29 10.68 -4.30 4.07
CA ASP A 29 11.44 -3.07 3.84
C ASP A 29 10.64 -1.80 4.22
N SER A 30 9.31 -1.85 4.08
CA SER A 30 8.38 -0.77 4.42
C SER A 30 7.09 -1.32 5.01
N LYS A 31 6.38 -0.46 5.75
CA LYS A 31 5.02 -0.70 6.25
C LYS A 31 3.98 0.14 5.53
N GLU A 32 4.39 0.96 4.57
CA GLU A 32 3.45 1.68 3.72
C GLU A 32 2.72 0.71 2.80
N ILE A 33 1.41 0.94 2.66
CA ILE A 33 0.53 0.16 1.79
C ILE A 33 0.19 1.01 0.59
N HIS A 34 0.50 0.51 -0.61
CA HIS A 34 0.40 1.23 -1.86
C HIS A 34 -0.74 0.69 -2.73
N SER A 35 -1.27 1.53 -3.61
CA SER A 35 -2.25 1.08 -4.60
C SER A 35 -1.61 0.14 -5.61
N CYS A 36 -2.32 -0.94 -5.92
CA CYS A 36 -1.88 -1.98 -6.88
C CYS A 36 -2.41 -1.74 -8.30
N ALA A 37 -3.24 -0.70 -8.48
CA ALA A 37 -3.84 -0.31 -9.74
C ALA A 37 -4.08 1.21 -9.78
N ASN A 38 -4.25 1.75 -10.98
CA ASN A 38 -4.87 3.05 -11.13
C ASN A 38 -6.36 2.90 -10.80
N ALA A 39 -6.84 3.67 -9.84
CA ALA A 39 -8.12 3.41 -9.22
C ALA A 39 -8.73 4.65 -8.55
N GLU A 40 -10.00 4.55 -8.24
CA GLU A 40 -10.72 5.47 -7.36
C GLU A 40 -10.82 4.88 -5.96
N VAL A 41 -10.53 5.67 -4.93
CA VAL A 41 -10.77 5.27 -3.54
C VAL A 41 -12.27 5.30 -3.27
N ILE A 42 -12.86 4.17 -2.89
CA ILE A 42 -14.31 4.03 -2.66
C ILE A 42 -14.66 3.81 -1.19
N HIS A 43 -13.68 3.45 -0.36
CA HIS A 43 -13.87 3.31 1.08
C HIS A 43 -12.59 3.66 1.83
N VAL A 44 -12.75 4.36 2.96
CA VAL A 44 -11.71 4.58 3.97
C VAL A 44 -12.40 4.52 5.34
N GLY A 45 -11.98 3.61 6.21
CA GLY A 45 -12.48 3.56 7.58
C GLY A 45 -12.71 2.15 8.10
N TRP A 46 -13.37 2.08 9.26
CA TRP A 46 -13.74 0.84 9.92
C TRP A 46 -14.79 0.04 9.15
N GLU A 47 -14.60 -1.28 9.01
CA GLU A 47 -15.65 -2.19 8.51
C GLU A 47 -16.87 -2.19 9.43
N ASN A 48 -16.63 -2.26 10.74
CA ASN A 48 -17.67 -2.19 11.74
C ASN A 48 -17.27 -1.20 12.84
N ALA A 49 -17.81 0.02 12.76
CA ALA A 49 -17.56 1.08 13.74
C ALA A 49 -18.03 0.73 15.17
N ALA A 50 -18.92 -0.26 15.32
CA ALA A 50 -19.34 -0.75 16.63
C ALA A 50 -18.47 -1.89 17.17
N ASN A 51 -17.65 -2.52 16.32
CA ASN A 51 -16.74 -3.60 16.71
C ASN A 51 -15.45 -3.59 15.89
N HIS A 52 -14.44 -2.89 16.41
CA HIS A 52 -13.13 -2.73 15.77
C HIS A 52 -12.27 -4.02 15.73
N LYS A 53 -12.77 -5.13 16.31
CA LYS A 53 -12.13 -6.46 16.27
C LYS A 53 -12.74 -7.38 15.20
N GLN A 54 -13.65 -6.87 14.36
CA GLN A 54 -14.30 -7.65 13.31
C GLN A 54 -13.60 -7.48 11.96
N GLY A 55 -13.46 -8.60 11.23
CA GLY A 55 -13.11 -8.66 9.81
C GLY A 55 -11.88 -7.83 9.46
N PHE A 56 -11.97 -7.02 8.40
CA PHE A 56 -10.88 -6.20 7.87
C PHE A 56 -10.40 -5.10 8.82
N GLY A 57 -11.16 -4.74 9.86
CA GLY A 57 -10.78 -3.63 10.73
C GLY A 57 -10.86 -2.28 10.03
N TYR A 58 -9.83 -1.46 10.19
CA TYR A 58 -9.68 -0.20 9.45
C TYR A 58 -9.02 -0.49 8.11
N TYR A 59 -9.67 -0.13 7.01
CA TYR A 59 -9.22 -0.52 5.67
C TYR A 59 -9.47 0.57 4.64
N VAL A 60 -8.77 0.42 3.50
CA VAL A 60 -9.03 1.18 2.29
C VAL A 60 -9.55 0.21 1.23
N ALA A 61 -10.54 0.62 0.44
CA ALA A 61 -10.91 -0.10 -0.77
C ALA A 61 -10.87 0.82 -1.99
N THR A 62 -10.39 0.29 -3.11
CA THR A 62 -10.29 1.02 -4.38
C THR A 62 -11.03 0.28 -5.49
N LYS A 63 -11.56 1.02 -6.46
CA LYS A 63 -12.18 0.49 -7.68
C LYS A 63 -11.27 0.80 -8.86
N ASP A 64 -10.82 -0.24 -9.56
CA ASP A 64 -9.97 -0.11 -10.75
C ASP A 64 -10.60 0.86 -11.76
N ASP A 65 -9.81 1.79 -12.30
CA ASP A 65 -10.31 2.78 -13.26
C ASP A 65 -10.76 2.13 -14.58
N VAL A 66 -10.15 1.02 -14.96
CA VAL A 66 -10.45 0.28 -16.18
C VAL A 66 -10.96 -1.12 -15.85
N ALA A 67 -11.91 -1.58 -16.67
CA ALA A 67 -12.36 -2.96 -16.59
C ALA A 67 -11.25 -3.93 -16.98
N GLY A 68 -11.19 -5.07 -16.29
CA GLY A 68 -10.37 -6.20 -16.70
C GLY A 68 -10.86 -6.84 -18.00
N LYS A 69 -10.17 -7.91 -18.44
CA LYS A 69 -10.54 -8.68 -19.64
C LYS A 69 -11.95 -9.28 -19.57
N ASP A 70 -12.47 -9.45 -18.36
CA ASP A 70 -13.82 -9.94 -18.06
C ASP A 70 -14.89 -8.82 -18.02
N GLY A 71 -14.51 -7.58 -18.34
CA GLY A 71 -15.44 -6.44 -18.37
C GLY A 71 -15.75 -5.85 -16.98
N VAL A 72 -15.04 -6.26 -15.93
CA VAL A 72 -15.30 -5.84 -14.55
C VAL A 72 -14.23 -4.86 -14.06
N GLN A 73 -14.66 -3.70 -13.53
CA GLN A 73 -13.80 -2.84 -12.69
C GLN A 73 -13.70 -3.48 -11.31
N LYS A 74 -12.55 -4.09 -11.02
CA LYS A 74 -12.37 -4.86 -9.79
C LYS A 74 -12.26 -3.94 -8.58
N ILE A 75 -12.69 -4.45 -7.42
CA ILE A 75 -12.53 -3.80 -6.13
C ILE A 75 -11.38 -4.44 -5.39
N ARG A 76 -10.41 -3.64 -4.96
CA ARG A 76 -9.26 -4.09 -4.17
C ARG A 76 -9.43 -3.63 -2.74
N TYR A 77 -9.26 -4.55 -1.80
CA TYR A 77 -9.37 -4.30 -0.36
C TYR A 77 -7.98 -4.38 0.26
N TYR A 78 -7.66 -3.41 1.10
CA TYR A 78 -6.41 -3.29 1.84
C TYR A 78 -6.73 -3.26 3.33
N GLY A 79 -6.84 -4.45 3.93
CA GLY A 79 -7.31 -4.67 5.29
C GLY A 79 -6.24 -4.49 6.37
N HIS A 80 -6.73 -4.45 7.61
CA HIS A 80 -5.95 -4.42 8.85
C HIS A 80 -5.01 -3.24 9.01
N LEU A 81 -5.26 -2.13 8.31
CA LEU A 81 -4.40 -0.95 8.38
C LEU A 81 -4.42 -0.34 9.79
N THR A 82 -3.36 0.40 10.12
CA THR A 82 -3.32 1.20 11.35
C THR A 82 -4.45 2.23 11.32
N GLU A 83 -5.19 2.36 12.42
CA GLU A 83 -6.31 3.32 12.52
C GLU A 83 -5.84 4.74 12.19
N ASN A 84 -6.64 5.46 11.39
CA ASN A 84 -6.35 6.83 10.93
C ASN A 84 -5.02 6.99 10.15
N SER A 85 -4.42 5.89 9.68
CA SER A 85 -3.18 5.95 8.88
C SER A 85 -3.40 6.29 7.41
N ALA A 86 -4.65 6.34 6.96
CA ALA A 86 -4.97 6.59 5.56
C ALA A 86 -4.37 7.92 5.08
N ARG A 87 -3.71 7.88 3.91
CA ARG A 87 -3.14 9.05 3.22
C ARG A 87 -4.05 9.57 2.11
N VAL A 88 -5.20 8.93 1.95
CA VAL A 88 -6.21 9.19 0.92
C VAL A 88 -7.59 9.31 1.56
N LYS A 89 -8.53 9.87 0.81
CA LYS A 89 -9.97 9.92 1.16
C LYS A 89 -10.81 9.36 0.02
N VAL A 90 -12.05 8.99 0.32
CA VAL A 90 -13.03 8.55 -0.68
C VAL A 90 -13.17 9.59 -1.79
N GLY A 91 -13.17 9.14 -3.04
CA GLY A 91 -13.20 9.94 -4.26
C GLY A 91 -11.82 10.32 -4.82
N ASP A 92 -10.73 10.11 -4.08
CA ASP A 92 -9.39 10.35 -4.61
C ASP A 92 -9.07 9.38 -5.76
N LYS A 93 -8.40 9.88 -6.79
CA LYS A 93 -7.78 9.07 -7.84
C LYS A 93 -6.34 8.76 -7.45
N VAL A 94 -6.01 7.48 -7.42
CA VAL A 94 -4.68 6.97 -7.08
C VAL A 94 -4.08 6.24 -8.26
N LYS A 95 -2.76 6.28 -8.37
CA LYS A 95 -1.98 5.50 -9.32
C LYS A 95 -1.35 4.32 -8.60
N ILE A 96 -0.91 3.32 -9.37
CA ILE A 96 0.01 2.30 -8.86
C ILE A 96 1.15 3.00 -8.13
N THR A 97 1.57 2.49 -6.97
CA THR A 97 2.59 3.05 -6.05
C THR A 97 2.16 4.22 -5.15
N ASP A 98 0.99 4.82 -5.35
CA ASP A 98 0.53 5.85 -4.40
C ASP A 98 0.23 5.22 -3.03
N VAL A 99 0.72 5.86 -1.97
CA VAL A 99 0.50 5.40 -0.58
C VAL A 99 -0.96 5.59 -0.19
N LEU A 100 -1.59 4.50 0.25
CA LEU A 100 -2.97 4.47 0.74
C LEU A 100 -3.04 4.59 2.27
N GLY A 101 -2.12 3.96 2.99
CA GLY A 101 -2.09 3.91 4.44
C GLY A 101 -0.91 3.11 4.97
N ILE A 102 -0.96 2.70 6.24
CA ILE A 102 0.12 1.96 6.91
C ILE A 102 -0.41 0.61 7.39
N GLU A 103 0.36 -0.45 7.19
CA GLU A 103 0.14 -1.78 7.76
C GLU A 103 -0.18 -1.68 9.26
N GLY A 104 -1.10 -2.50 9.74
CA GLY A 104 -1.45 -2.52 11.15
C GLY A 104 -1.94 -3.90 11.56
N HIS A 105 -2.76 -3.90 12.60
CA HIS A 105 -3.33 -5.09 13.23
C HIS A 105 -4.79 -4.83 13.66
N THR A 106 -5.50 -3.96 12.96
CA THR A 106 -6.91 -3.65 13.28
C THR A 106 -7.83 -4.76 12.79
N GLY A 107 -9.04 -4.87 13.33
CA GLY A 107 -9.97 -5.93 12.94
C GLY A 107 -9.65 -7.27 13.59
N TYR A 108 -9.97 -8.35 12.87
CA TYR A 108 -9.72 -9.72 13.33
C TYR A 108 -8.42 -10.23 12.73
N VAL A 109 -7.33 -10.18 13.53
CA VAL A 109 -6.01 -10.70 13.16
C VAL A 109 -5.56 -11.80 14.11
N ILE A 110 -4.70 -12.71 13.65
CA ILE A 110 -4.16 -13.80 14.45
C ILE A 110 -2.61 -13.81 14.37
N PRO A 111 -1.90 -13.79 15.51
CA PRO A 111 -2.42 -13.55 16.87
C PRO A 111 -2.99 -12.13 17.03
N ASP A 112 -3.88 -11.90 18.00
CA ASP A 112 -4.40 -10.56 18.26
C ASP A 112 -3.28 -9.58 18.65
N GLY A 113 -3.37 -8.35 18.14
CA GLY A 113 -2.39 -7.29 18.40
C GLY A 113 -1.16 -7.32 17.47
N PRO A 114 -0.05 -6.68 17.86
CA PRO A 114 1.10 -6.46 16.98
C PRO A 114 1.78 -7.71 16.41
N GLY A 115 1.64 -8.86 17.07
CA GLY A 115 2.17 -10.12 16.55
C GLY A 115 1.45 -10.62 15.29
N GLY A 116 0.21 -10.16 15.04
CA GLY A 116 -0.58 -10.47 13.85
C GLY A 116 -0.64 -9.31 12.87
N ALA A 117 0.27 -8.34 12.93
CA ALA A 117 0.27 -7.22 11.99
C ALA A 117 0.59 -7.70 10.55
N HIS A 118 -0.28 -7.35 9.62
CA HIS A 118 -0.18 -7.67 8.19
C HIS A 118 -1.16 -6.81 7.38
N CYS A 119 -1.03 -6.78 6.06
CA CYS A 119 -2.07 -6.31 5.15
C CYS A 119 -2.81 -7.52 4.58
N HIS A 120 -4.12 -7.59 4.80
CA HIS A 120 -4.98 -8.53 4.07
C HIS A 120 -5.36 -7.91 2.74
N TYR A 121 -4.92 -8.50 1.64
CA TYR A 121 -5.12 -8.01 0.29
C TYR A 121 -6.05 -8.93 -0.50
N GLU A 122 -7.24 -8.43 -0.84
CA GLU A 122 -8.30 -9.18 -1.52
C GLU A 122 -8.83 -8.42 -2.74
N ILE A 123 -9.30 -9.15 -3.75
CA ILE A 123 -9.89 -8.59 -4.96
C ILE A 123 -11.29 -9.19 -5.20
N ARG A 124 -12.30 -8.32 -5.33
CA ARG A 124 -13.70 -8.72 -5.60
C ARG A 124 -14.27 -8.06 -6.86
N SER A 125 -15.38 -8.60 -7.35
CA SER A 125 -16.11 -8.05 -8.49
C SER A 125 -16.93 -6.79 -8.16
N ALA A 126 -17.24 -6.57 -6.88
CA ALA A 126 -18.09 -5.48 -6.41
C ALA A 126 -17.88 -5.19 -4.92
N PHE A 127 -18.35 -4.02 -4.48
CA PHE A 127 -18.21 -3.55 -3.10
C PHE A 127 -19.38 -4.00 -2.21
N TYR A 128 -19.48 -5.31 -1.96
CA TYR A 128 -20.39 -5.88 -0.97
C TYR A 128 -19.91 -7.27 -0.52
N LYS A 129 -20.38 -7.73 0.65
CA LYS A 129 -20.05 -9.05 1.19
C LYS A 129 -20.64 -10.18 0.33
N GLY A 130 -19.82 -11.14 -0.07
CA GLY A 130 -20.25 -12.25 -0.94
C GLY A 130 -20.22 -11.94 -2.43
N ALA A 131 -19.68 -10.78 -2.84
CA ALA A 131 -19.30 -10.55 -4.22
C ALA A 131 -18.26 -11.61 -4.67
N LYS A 132 -18.20 -11.88 -5.98
CA LYS A 132 -17.25 -12.84 -6.54
C LYS A 132 -15.83 -12.44 -6.16
N VAL A 133 -15.11 -13.37 -5.54
CA VAL A 133 -13.68 -13.25 -5.20
C VAL A 133 -12.84 -13.69 -6.40
N TYR A 134 -11.77 -12.95 -6.67
CA TYR A 134 -10.78 -13.29 -7.69
C TYR A 134 -9.56 -13.93 -7.03
N ASP A 135 -8.87 -14.79 -7.78
CA ASP A 135 -7.54 -15.26 -7.38
C ASP A 135 -6.58 -14.06 -7.36
N VAL A 136 -6.34 -13.55 -6.15
CA VAL A 136 -5.50 -12.37 -5.94
C VAL A 136 -4.05 -12.63 -6.38
N SER A 137 -3.55 -13.86 -6.29
CA SER A 137 -2.22 -14.22 -6.76
C SER A 137 -2.13 -14.14 -8.29
N ALA A 138 -3.13 -14.65 -8.99
CA ALA A 138 -3.20 -14.55 -10.45
C ALA A 138 -3.34 -13.09 -10.94
N GLU A 139 -4.12 -12.28 -10.22
CA GLU A 139 -4.36 -10.87 -10.58
C GLU A 139 -3.18 -9.93 -10.25
N SER A 140 -2.43 -10.21 -9.18
CA SER A 140 -1.29 -9.38 -8.72
C SER A 140 0.07 -9.86 -9.24
N GLY A 141 0.17 -11.14 -9.58
CA GLY A 141 1.43 -11.83 -9.84
C GLY A 141 2.23 -12.18 -8.58
N ILE A 142 1.65 -12.03 -7.37
CA ILE A 142 2.28 -12.47 -6.12
C ILE A 142 2.10 -13.99 -5.97
N PRO A 143 3.18 -14.78 -5.78
CA PRO A 143 3.04 -16.22 -5.62
C PRO A 143 2.22 -16.61 -4.38
N ASN A 144 1.31 -17.57 -4.55
CA ASN A 144 0.48 -18.09 -3.47
C ASN A 144 1.23 -19.11 -2.59
N VAL A 145 2.32 -18.69 -1.93
CA VAL A 145 3.19 -19.58 -1.14
C VAL A 145 3.42 -19.00 0.23
N LYS A 146 2.94 -19.70 1.28
CA LYS A 146 3.14 -19.29 2.67
C LYS A 146 4.63 -19.25 3.01
N ASP A 147 5.01 -18.24 3.78
CA ASP A 147 6.37 -17.93 4.23
C ASP A 147 7.36 -17.60 3.09
N GLY A 148 6.87 -17.46 1.85
CA GLY A 148 7.65 -16.94 0.74
C GLY A 148 7.97 -15.46 0.92
N ILE A 149 9.23 -15.09 0.70
CA ILE A 149 9.70 -13.70 0.66
C ILE A 149 9.90 -13.30 -0.79
N TYR A 150 9.30 -12.18 -1.18
CA TYR A 150 9.34 -11.64 -2.53
C TYR A 150 9.73 -10.17 -2.48
N ASP A 151 10.21 -9.66 -3.61
CA ASP A 151 10.58 -8.28 -3.82
C ASP A 151 9.77 -7.80 -5.02
N ASP A 152 8.99 -6.74 -4.85
CA ASP A 152 8.12 -6.25 -5.92
C ASP A 152 8.89 -5.71 -7.14
N GLY A 153 10.19 -5.45 -6.94
CA GLY A 153 11.12 -4.89 -7.91
C GLY A 153 11.10 -3.37 -7.95
N TYR A 154 10.24 -2.71 -7.17
CA TYR A 154 10.21 -1.26 -7.11
C TYR A 154 11.49 -0.76 -6.46
N ARG A 155 12.09 0.24 -7.12
CA ARG A 155 13.21 0.98 -6.61
C ARG A 155 12.79 2.43 -6.70
N PRO A 156 12.59 3.14 -5.58
CA PRO A 156 12.32 4.57 -5.65
C PRO A 156 13.46 5.17 -6.46
N LYS A 157 13.13 6.01 -7.44
CA LYS A 157 14.17 6.85 -8.05
C LYS A 157 14.83 7.56 -6.88
N GLN A 158 16.12 7.30 -6.69
CA GLN A 158 16.91 8.01 -5.71
C GLN A 158 16.61 9.49 -5.97
N SER A 159 15.94 10.16 -5.02
CA SER A 159 15.66 11.56 -5.21
C SER A 159 17.03 12.23 -5.20
N THR A 160 17.55 12.51 -6.38
CA THR A 160 18.48 13.62 -6.55
C THR A 160 17.61 14.84 -6.29
N ALA A 161 17.33 15.13 -5.01
CA ALA A 161 17.00 16.48 -4.63
C ALA A 161 18.14 17.30 -5.21
N GLU A 162 17.87 18.09 -6.24
CA GLU A 162 18.84 19.03 -6.76
C GLU A 162 19.20 19.93 -5.59
N LYS A 163 20.36 19.69 -4.98
CA LYS A 163 20.88 20.58 -3.96
C LYS A 163 20.96 21.96 -4.59
N LYS A 164 20.23 22.91 -4.03
CA LYS A 164 20.32 24.29 -4.51
C LYS A 164 21.71 24.80 -4.21
N THR A 165 22.36 25.33 -5.24
CA THR A 165 23.63 26.04 -5.10
C THR A 165 23.38 27.54 -5.15
N ILE A 166 24.12 28.28 -4.34
CA ILE A 166 24.09 29.75 -4.36
C ILE A 166 25.51 30.21 -4.62
N GLU A 167 25.69 31.06 -5.63
CA GLU A 167 26.95 31.77 -5.83
C GLU A 167 27.05 32.91 -4.82
N VAL A 168 28.09 32.89 -4.01
CA VAL A 168 28.32 33.87 -2.96
C VAL A 168 29.59 34.64 -3.27
N MET A 169 29.51 35.96 -3.17
CA MET A 169 30.67 36.85 -3.17
C MET A 169 30.87 37.44 -1.79
N LEU A 170 32.08 37.29 -1.24
CA LEU A 170 32.49 37.84 0.05
C LEU A 170 33.66 38.79 -0.16
N GLU A 171 33.66 39.92 0.53
CA GLU A 171 34.80 40.83 0.58
C GLU A 171 35.30 40.94 2.02
N TYR A 172 36.58 40.65 2.23
CA TYR A 172 37.25 40.75 3.53
C TYR A 172 38.64 41.36 3.33
N GLU A 173 38.95 42.41 4.10
CA GLU A 173 40.23 43.14 4.01
C GLU A 173 40.61 43.54 2.56
N GLY A 174 39.64 43.98 1.76
CA GLY A 174 39.84 44.40 0.37
C GLY A 174 40.06 43.26 -0.63
N HIS A 175 39.96 42.01 -0.20
CA HIS A 175 40.04 40.83 -1.06
C HIS A 175 38.65 40.27 -1.34
N LYS A 176 38.37 39.95 -2.62
CA LYS A 176 37.11 39.35 -3.05
C LYS A 176 37.25 37.85 -3.20
N TYR A 177 36.30 37.12 -2.65
CA TYR A 177 36.18 35.67 -2.70
C TYR A 177 34.86 35.32 -3.36
N SER A 178 34.87 34.35 -4.28
CA SER A 178 33.67 33.81 -4.92
C SER A 178 33.62 32.30 -4.72
N GLY A 179 32.45 31.75 -4.42
CA GLY A 179 32.27 30.31 -4.29
C GLY A 179 30.81 29.89 -4.34
N LEU A 180 30.59 28.61 -4.61
CA LEU A 180 29.27 27.99 -4.54
C LEU A 180 29.08 27.42 -3.13
N LEU A 181 27.97 27.77 -2.49
CA LEU A 181 27.50 27.09 -1.29
C LEU A 181 26.37 26.13 -1.66
N GLU A 182 26.41 24.92 -1.13
CA GLU A 182 25.34 23.94 -1.26
C GLU A 182 24.41 24.00 -0.03
N GLU A 183 23.11 23.87 -0.26
CA GLU A 183 22.13 23.58 0.80
C GLU A 183 22.47 22.24 1.48
N LEU A 184 22.49 22.22 2.82
CA LEU A 184 22.80 21.06 3.66
C LEU A 184 21.59 20.16 3.87
#